data_AF-A0A2N6BCW1-F1
#
_entry.id   AF-A0A2N6BCW1-F1
#
_cell.length_a   1.000
_cell.length_b   1.000
_cell.length_c   1.000
_cell.angle_alpha   90.00
_cell.angle_beta   90.00
_cell.angle_gamma   90.00
#
_symmetry.space_group_name_H-M   'P 1'
#
loop_
_entity.id
_entity.type
_entity.pdbx_description
1 polymer ?
#
loop_
_entity_poly.entity_id
_entity_poly.type
_entity_poly.pdbx_seq_one_letter_code
_entity_poly.pdbx_strand_id
1 'polypeptide(L)'
;MDTKIIWKNLEAAIAAMETREGDYNLKLETVMAGVELLYECPVEEILQHAAAATIPTRALVSWLVFEGERLCGVPNSAVEALRAAYEAKAPVGEGILKGPPGLSQPH
;
A
#
# COMPACT_ATOMS: atom_id res chain seq x y z
N MET A 1 -1.79 16.72 -4.74
CA MET A 1 -2.70 15.63 -5.17
C MET A 1 -3.58 15.27 -3.98
N ASP A 2 -4.85 14.91 -4.17
CA ASP A 2 -5.76 14.61 -3.05
C ASP A 2 -5.67 13.12 -2.66
N THR A 3 -5.05 12.84 -1.52
CA THR A 3 -4.85 11.47 -0.99
C THR A 3 -6.17 10.71 -0.87
N LYS A 4 -7.26 11.39 -0.53
CA LYS A 4 -8.59 10.77 -0.40
C LYS A 4 -9.12 10.28 -1.74
N ILE A 5 -8.85 11.00 -2.83
CA ILE A 5 -9.25 10.58 -4.18
C ILE A 5 -8.46 9.36 -4.60
N ILE A 6 -7.14 9.36 -4.39
CA ILE A 6 -6.27 8.21 -4.73
C ILE A 6 -6.71 6.99 -3.94
N TRP A 7 -6.92 7.14 -2.64
CA TRP A 7 -7.37 6.05 -1.77
C TRP A 7 -8.67 5.42 -2.27
N LYS A 8 -9.68 6.25 -2.58
CA LYS A 8 -10.96 5.77 -3.13
C LYS A 8 -10.80 5.07 -4.48
N ASN A 9 -9.92 5.57 -5.34
CA ASN A 9 -9.65 4.96 -6.64
C ASN A 9 -8.96 3.60 -6.46
N LEU A 10 -8.03 3.48 -5.51
CA LEU A 10 -7.41 2.20 -5.16
C LEU A 10 -8.43 1.20 -4.63
N GLU A 11 -9.31 1.61 -3.71
CA GLU A 11 -10.39 0.76 -3.20
C GLU A 11 -11.31 0.27 -4.33
N ALA A 12 -11.68 1.17 -5.25
CA ALA A 12 -12.49 0.80 -6.41
C ALA A 12 -11.76 -0.15 -7.37
N ALA A 13 -10.45 0.05 -7.58
CA ALA A 13 -9.63 -0.84 -8.41
C ALA A 13 -9.50 -2.24 -7.79
N ILE A 14 -9.30 -2.32 -6.47
CA ILE A 14 -9.27 -3.59 -5.73
C ILE A 14 -10.64 -4.29 -5.81
N ALA A 15 -11.75 -3.57 -5.60
CA ALA A 15 -13.09 -4.13 -5.75
C ALA A 15 -13.34 -4.65 -7.18
N ALA A 16 -12.82 -3.96 -8.19
CA ALA A 16 -12.91 -4.42 -9.57
C ALA A 16 -12.20 -5.76 -9.80
N MET A 17 -11.11 -6.06 -9.07
CA MET A 17 -10.41 -7.35 -9.15
C MET A 17 -11.27 -8.55 -8.74
N GLU A 18 -12.27 -8.34 -7.88
CA GLU A 18 -13.16 -9.42 -7.40
C GLU A 18 -14.20 -9.83 -8.44
N THR A 19 -14.40 -9.00 -9.47
CA THR A 19 -15.30 -9.31 -10.58
C THR A 19 -14.60 -10.20 -11.62
N ARG A 20 -15.30 -11.20 -12.14
CA ARG A 20 -14.79 -12.10 -13.21
C ARG A 20 -14.83 -11.48 -14.61
N GLU A 21 -15.01 -10.18 -14.70
CA GLU A 21 -15.23 -9.45 -15.95
C GLU A 21 -13.97 -8.70 -16.38
N GLY A 22 -13.72 -8.53 -17.68
CA GLY A 22 -12.59 -7.73 -18.18
C GLY A 22 -11.21 -8.39 -18.04
N ASP A 23 -10.18 -7.61 -18.38
CA ASP A 23 -8.78 -8.07 -18.38
C ASP A 23 -8.17 -7.99 -16.98
N TYR A 24 -7.73 -9.13 -16.46
CA TYR A 24 -7.10 -9.23 -15.14
C TYR A 24 -5.81 -8.42 -15.04
N ASN A 25 -4.96 -8.44 -16.08
CA ASN A 25 -3.67 -7.76 -16.07
C ASN A 25 -3.88 -6.24 -16.03
N LEU A 26 -4.84 -5.73 -16.82
CA LEU A 26 -5.18 -4.30 -16.81
C LEU A 26 -5.69 -3.84 -15.43
N LYS A 27 -6.51 -4.66 -14.77
CA LYS A 27 -6.99 -4.34 -13.42
C LYS A 27 -5.85 -4.39 -12.40
N LEU A 28 -4.96 -5.37 -12.49
CA LEU A 28 -3.78 -5.45 -11.63
C LEU A 28 -2.87 -4.23 -11.81
N GLU A 29 -2.59 -3.82 -13.05
CA GLU A 29 -1.84 -2.61 -13.36
C GLU A 29 -2.51 -1.36 -12.78
N THR A 30 -3.85 -1.29 -12.82
CA THR A 30 -4.62 -0.19 -12.22
C THR A 30 -4.46 -0.14 -10.69
N VAL A 31 -4.47 -1.30 -10.02
CA VAL A 31 -4.21 -1.40 -8.59
C VAL A 31 -2.78 -0.96 -8.27
N MET A 32 -1.78 -1.47 -9.02
CA MET A 32 -0.38 -1.12 -8.83
C MET A 32 -0.13 0.38 -9.02
N ALA A 33 -0.70 0.99 -10.06
CA ALA A 33 -0.64 2.43 -10.27
C ALA A 33 -1.27 3.22 -9.10
N GLY A 34 -2.38 2.72 -8.54
CA GLY A 34 -2.99 3.32 -7.35
C GLY A 34 -2.06 3.28 -6.13
N VAL A 35 -1.33 2.18 -5.93
CA VAL A 35 -0.32 2.06 -4.86
C VAL A 35 0.85 3.01 -5.11
N GLU A 36 1.37 3.11 -6.33
CA GLU A 36 2.44 4.06 -6.68
C GLU A 36 2.03 5.51 -6.36
N LEU A 37 0.83 5.92 -6.76
CA LEU A 37 0.31 7.26 -6.48
C LEU A 37 0.14 7.55 -4.98
N LEU A 38 -0.14 6.54 -4.15
CA LEU A 38 -0.18 6.74 -2.70
C LEU A 38 1.19 7.16 -2.16
N TYR A 39 2.30 6.66 -2.73
CA TYR A 39 3.64 7.02 -2.27
C TYR A 39 4.07 8.45 -2.63
N GLU A 40 3.30 9.15 -3.48
CA GLU A 40 3.44 10.59 -3.71
C GLU A 40 2.68 11.45 -2.69
N CYS A 41 1.87 10.82 -1.83
CA CYS A 41 1.05 11.50 -0.83
C CYS A 41 1.77 11.64 0.53
N PRO A 42 1.32 12.57 1.39
CA PRO A 42 1.86 12.68 2.75
C PRO A 42 1.63 11.39 3.55
N VAL A 43 2.70 10.85 4.14
CA VAL A 43 2.67 9.59 4.92
C VAL A 43 1.59 9.60 6.01
N GLU A 44 1.42 10.73 6.70
CA GLU A 44 0.41 10.87 7.75
C GLU A 44 -1.01 10.70 7.21
N GLU A 45 -1.30 11.17 6.00
CA GLU A 45 -2.61 11.00 5.37
C GLU A 45 -2.85 9.54 4.96
N ILE A 46 -1.81 8.86 4.44
CA ILE A 46 -1.88 7.42 4.13
C ILE A 46 -2.21 6.63 5.40
N LEU A 47 -1.54 6.92 6.51
CA LEU A 47 -1.77 6.25 7.80
C LEU A 47 -3.16 6.55 8.36
N GLN A 48 -3.67 7.77 8.22
CA GLN A 48 -5.05 8.12 8.61
C GLN A 48 -6.09 7.32 7.82
N HIS A 49 -5.89 7.19 6.52
CA HIS A 49 -6.75 6.36 5.67
C HIS A 49 -6.66 4.88 6.04
N ALA A 50 -5.45 4.36 6.28
CA ALA A 50 -5.25 2.98 6.71
C ALA A 50 -5.85 2.69 8.11
N ALA A 51 -5.90 3.68 9.00
CA ALA A 51 -6.55 3.59 10.30
C ALA A 51 -8.07 3.60 10.22
N ALA A 52 -8.64 4.26 9.21
CA ALA A 52 -10.07 4.34 8.96
C ALA A 52 -10.63 3.17 8.11
N ALA A 53 -9.76 2.36 7.52
CA ALA A 53 -10.13 1.23 6.70
C ALA A 53 -10.81 0.11 7.52
N THR A 54 -11.59 -0.73 6.84
CA THR A 54 -12.24 -1.91 7.46
C THR A 54 -11.25 -3.05 7.74
N ILE A 55 -10.06 -2.99 7.14
CA ILE A 55 -8.97 -3.97 7.31
C ILE A 55 -8.09 -3.53 8.48
N PRO A 56 -7.55 -4.46 9.30
CA PRO A 56 -6.61 -4.11 10.35
C PRO A 56 -5.43 -3.28 9.82
N THR A 57 -5.21 -2.10 10.43
CA THR A 57 -4.20 -1.12 9.99
C THR A 57 -2.82 -1.75 9.85
N ARG A 58 -2.40 -2.59 10.80
CA ARG A 58 -1.12 -3.30 10.73
C ARG A 58 -0.99 -4.11 9.43
N ALA A 59 -2.02 -4.88 9.08
CA ALA A 59 -2.01 -5.71 7.89
C ALA A 59 -1.95 -4.86 6.62
N LEU A 60 -2.76 -3.81 6.57
CA LEU A 60 -2.85 -2.92 5.41
C LEU A 60 -1.54 -2.14 5.18
N VAL A 61 -0.95 -1.56 6.22
CA VAL A 61 0.33 -0.85 6.12
C VAL A 61 1.45 -1.82 5.77
N SER A 62 1.44 -3.05 6.33
CA SER A 62 2.43 -4.07 5.96
C SER A 62 2.32 -4.48 4.49
N TRP A 63 1.11 -4.58 3.96
CA TRP A 63 0.88 -4.84 2.54
C TRP A 63 1.39 -3.69 1.67
N LEU A 64 1.07 -2.43 2.02
CA LEU A 64 1.56 -1.26 1.30
C LEU A 64 3.09 -1.22 1.26
N VAL A 65 3.75 -1.47 2.40
CA VAL A 65 5.21 -1.54 2.47
C VAL A 65 5.75 -2.64 1.58
N PHE A 66 5.18 -3.85 1.63
CA PHE A 66 5.58 -4.97 0.77
C PHE A 66 5.44 -4.66 -0.73
N GLU A 67 4.32 -4.06 -1.15
CA GLU A 67 4.14 -3.68 -2.55
C GLU A 67 5.09 -2.53 -2.95
N GLY A 68 5.28 -1.54 -2.08
CA GLY A 68 6.20 -0.42 -2.31
C GLY A 68 7.64 -0.88 -2.54
N GLU A 69 8.11 -1.91 -1.84
CA GLU A 69 9.44 -2.51 -2.05
C GLU A 69 9.62 -3.18 -3.42
N ARG A 70 8.51 -3.51 -4.09
CA ARG A 70 8.51 -4.26 -5.36
C ARG A 70 8.21 -3.39 -6.58
N LEU A 71 7.63 -2.20 -6.38
CA LEU A 71 7.25 -1.29 -7.45
C LEU A 71 8.46 -0.45 -7.89
N CYS A 72 8.84 -0.55 -9.17
CA CYS A 72 9.94 0.24 -9.72
C CYS A 72 9.69 1.77 -9.66
N GLY A 73 8.41 2.19 -9.65
CA GLY A 73 8.02 3.60 -9.56
C GLY A 73 8.11 4.21 -8.16
N VAL A 74 8.32 3.41 -7.12
CA VAL A 74 8.32 3.88 -5.73
C VAL A 74 9.76 4.00 -5.20
N PRO A 75 10.20 5.19 -4.76
CA PRO A 75 11.51 5.33 -4.13
C PRO A 75 11.57 4.58 -2.80
N ASN A 76 12.63 3.81 -2.56
CA ASN A 76 12.86 3.10 -1.29
C ASN A 76 12.73 4.01 -0.06
N SER A 77 13.14 5.29 -0.18
CA SER A 77 12.99 6.28 0.89
C SER A 77 11.53 6.56 1.27
N ALA A 78 10.60 6.49 0.32
CA ALA A 78 9.17 6.70 0.59
C ALA A 78 8.57 5.49 1.33
N VAL A 79 8.99 4.28 0.94
CA VAL A 79 8.65 3.03 1.65
C VAL A 79 9.15 3.07 3.09
N GLU A 80 10.42 3.40 3.28
CA GLU A 80 11.04 3.48 4.61
C GLU A 80 10.42 4.59 5.47
N ALA A 81 10.01 5.71 4.87
CA ALA A 81 9.28 6.76 5.58
C ALA A 81 7.92 6.27 6.10
N LEU A 82 7.17 5.51 5.28
CA LEU A 82 5.90 4.90 5.70
C LEU A 82 6.11 3.88 6.82
N ARG A 83 7.10 3.00 6.67
CA ARG A 83 7.51 2.01 7.68
C ARG A 83 7.84 2.69 9.01
N ALA A 84 8.75 3.67 8.99
CA ALA A 84 9.19 4.37 10.19
C ALA A 84 8.06 5.13 10.88
N ALA A 85 7.19 5.80 10.11
CA ALA A 85 6.06 6.54 10.67
C ALA A 85 5.03 5.63 11.35
N TYR A 86 4.80 4.43 10.79
CA TYR A 86 3.96 3.42 11.43
C TYR A 86 4.61 2.86 12.70
N GLU A 87 5.87 2.43 12.62
CA GLU A 87 6.59 1.81 13.73
C GLU A 87 6.79 2.76 14.92
N ALA A 88 6.93 4.07 14.67
CA ALA A 88 7.01 5.08 15.72
C ALA A 88 5.74 5.17 16.60
N LYS A 89 4.59 4.72 16.09
CA LYS A 89 3.28 4.77 16.76
C LYS A 89 2.73 3.39 17.11
N ALA A 90 3.34 2.32 16.59
CA ALA A 90 2.87 0.96 16.78
C ALA A 90 3.12 0.47 18.22
N PRO A 91 2.20 -0.33 18.80
CA PRO A 91 2.47 -1.05 20.05
C PRO A 91 3.73 -1.91 19.97
N VAL A 92 4.37 -2.15 21.11
CA VAL A 92 5.56 -3.01 21.19
C VAL A 92 5.23 -4.40 20.63
N GLY A 93 5.98 -4.84 19.62
CA GLY A 93 5.78 -6.13 18.95
C GLY A 93 4.76 -6.11 17.80
N GLU A 94 4.16 -4.97 17.50
CA GLU A 94 3.19 -4.80 16.41
C GLU A 94 3.76 -4.05 15.19
N GLY A 95 5.08 -4.11 14.99
CA GLY A 95 5.72 -3.58 13.79
C GLY A 95 5.27 -4.27 12.49
N ILE A 96 5.79 -3.76 11.37
CA ILE A 96 5.46 -4.24 10.03
C ILE A 96 5.66 -5.76 9.93
N LEU A 97 4.67 -6.44 9.36
CA LEU A 97 4.75 -7.86 9.09
C LEU A 97 5.80 -8.12 8.01
N LYS A 98 6.56 -9.21 8.18
CA LYS A 98 7.47 -9.66 7.13
C LYS A 98 6.67 -10.11 5.92
N GLY A 99 7.12 -9.73 4.74
CA GLY A 99 6.60 -10.27 3.49
C GLY A 99 6.78 -11.79 3.40
N PRO A 100 6.06 -12.46 2.48
CA PRO A 100 6.19 -13.90 2.30
C PRO A 100 7.64 -14.28 1.89
N PRO A 101 8.17 -15.39 2.41
CA PRO A 101 9.52 -15.84 2.07
C PRO A 101 9.63 -16.13 0.56
N GLY A 102 10.72 -15.70 -0.06
CA GLY A 102 11.01 -15.96 -1.49
C GLY A 102 10.38 -14.98 -2.48
N LEU A 103 9.61 -13.99 -2.02
CA LEU A 103 9.06 -12.91 -2.86
C LEU A 103 9.77 -11.57 -2.70
N SER A 104 10.77 -11.49 -1.81
CA SER A 104 11.54 -10.29 -1.52
C SER A 104 12.88 -10.34 -2.23
N GLN A 105 12.97 -9.95 -3.50
CA GLN A 105 14.22 -9.41 -4.08
C GLN A 105 13.92 -8.36 -5.16
N PRO A 106 14.57 -7.19 -5.12
CA PRO A 106 14.63 -6.28 -6.26
C PRO A 106 15.56 -6.86 -7.33
N HIS A 107 15.19 -6.67 -8.59
CA HIS A 107 16.11 -6.76 -9.73
C HIS A 107 17.06 -5.56 -9.74
#